data_AF-A0A9Y2IIW5-F1
#
_entry.id   AF-A0A9Y2IIW5-F1
#
_cell.length_a   1.000
_cell.length_b   1.000
_cell.length_c   1.000
_cell.angle_alpha   90.00
_cell.angle_beta   90.00
_cell.angle_gamma   90.00
#
_symmetry.space_group_name_H-M   'P 1'
#
loop_
_entity.id
_entity.type
_entity.pdbx_description
1 polymer ?
#
loop_
_entity_poly.entity_id
_entity_poly.type
_entity_poly.pdbx_seq_one_letter_code
_entity_poly.pdbx_strand_id
1 'polypeptide(L)' 'MRIWVDNGVPGRDDCSRLVAADGTNQLDSLHAGSIVCGITPKGRPFRLTVKVSAASDLVTDAVVWNA' A
#
# COMPACT_ATOMS: atom_id res chain seq x y z
N MET A 1 6.36 4.37 -2.28
CA MET A 1 5.42 3.35 -1.76
C MET A 1 6.22 2.11 -1.41
N ARG A 2 5.66 1.12 -0.70
CA ARG A 2 6.34 -0.15 -0.38
C ARG A 2 5.33 -1.24 -0.09
N ILE A 3 5.64 -2.48 -0.48
CA ILE A 3 4.82 -3.64 -0.16
C ILE A 3 5.01 -3.99 1.32
N TRP A 4 3.90 -4.21 2.01
CA TRP A 4 3.84 -4.70 3.37
C TRP A 4 4.03 -6.23 3.37
N VAL A 5 4.94 -6.72 4.21
CA VAL A 5 5.40 -8.13 4.20
C VAL A 5 5.02 -8.91 5.46
N ASP A 6 4.31 -8.28 6.39
CA ASP A 6 3.84 -8.92 7.63
C ASP A 6 2.42 -9.48 7.43
N ASN A 7 2.05 -10.48 8.22
CA ASN A 7 0.76 -11.18 8.17
C ASN A 7 -0.41 -10.32 8.67
N GLY A 8 -0.13 -9.16 9.28
CA GLY A 8 -1.12 -8.20 9.72
C GLY A 8 -1.51 -7.19 8.64
N VAL A 9 -2.65 -6.50 8.84
CA VAL A 9 -3.03 -5.36 8.00
C VAL A 9 -2.44 -4.08 8.63
N PRO A 10 -1.52 -3.36 7.96
CA PRO A 10 -0.85 -2.20 8.53
C PRO A 10 -1.83 -1.07 8.81
N GLY A 11 -1.65 -0.41 9.95
CA GLY A 11 -2.32 0.82 10.30
C GLY A 11 -1.65 2.06 9.67
N ARG A 12 -2.15 3.23 10.07
CA ARG A 12 -1.60 4.54 9.69
C ARG A 12 -0.10 4.63 10.00
N ASP A 13 0.26 4.34 11.25
CA ASP A 13 1.63 4.54 11.76
C ASP A 13 2.63 3.54 11.16
N ASP A 14 2.18 2.31 10.91
CA ASP A 14 2.96 1.29 10.19
C ASP A 14 3.30 1.75 8.78
N CYS A 15 2.31 2.23 8.03
CA CYS A 15 2.51 2.73 6.68
C CYS A 15 3.39 3.99 6.65
N SER A 16 3.20 4.93 7.58
CA SER A 16 4.05 6.12 7.68
C SER A 16 5.52 5.76 7.90
N ARG A 17 5.78 4.85 8.84
CA ARG A 17 7.14 4.40 9.18
C ARG A 17 7.80 3.65 8.03
N LEU A 18 7.08 2.73 7.39
CA LEU A 18 7.61 1.92 6.30
C LEU A 18 8.01 2.78 5.08
N VAL A 19 7.20 3.79 4.75
CA VAL A 19 7.47 4.68 3.60
C VAL A 19 8.63 5.62 3.89
N ALA A 20 8.76 6.11 5.13
CA ALA A 20 9.86 6.96 5.55
C ALA A 20 11.21 6.23 5.53
N ALA A 21 11.22 4.92 5.80
CA ALA A 21 12.44 4.12 5.81
C ALA A 21 12.98 3.85 4.40
N ASP A 22 12.15 3.36 3.46
CA ASP A 22 12.65 2.75 2.22
C ASP A 22 11.66 2.81 1.03
N GLY A 23 11.03 3.95 0.75
CA GLY A 23 10.05 4.06 -0.34
C GLY A 23 10.66 3.85 -1.75
N THR A 24 10.45 2.68 -2.36
CA THR A 24 10.82 2.38 -3.76
C THR A 24 9.61 1.96 -4.60
N ASN A 25 9.67 2.13 -5.91
CA ASN A 25 8.58 1.72 -6.81
C ASN A 25 8.62 0.19 -6.98
N GLN A 26 7.71 -0.55 -6.35
CA GLN A 26 7.71 -2.03 -6.33
C GLN A 26 6.53 -2.65 -7.10
N LEU A 27 6.15 -2.05 -8.22
CA LEU A 27 5.03 -2.54 -9.05
C LEU A 27 5.28 -3.95 -9.60
N ASP A 28 6.52 -4.32 -9.90
CA ASP A 28 6.85 -5.62 -10.48
C ASP A 28 6.57 -6.81 -9.53
N SER A 29 6.44 -6.56 -8.23
CA SER A 29 6.16 -7.58 -7.21
C SER A 29 4.69 -7.60 -6.79
N LEU A 30 3.84 -6.80 -7.44
CA LEU A 30 2.44 -6.64 -7.06
C LEU A 30 1.61 -7.86 -7.49
N HIS A 31 0.89 -8.45 -6.54
CA HIS A 31 0.02 -9.58 -6.78
C HIS A 31 -1.25 -9.48 -5.92
N ALA A 32 -2.25 -10.31 -6.21
CA ALA A 32 -3.48 -10.38 -5.43
C ALA A 32 -3.18 -10.61 -3.94
N GLY A 33 -3.80 -9.83 -3.05
CA GLY A 33 -3.55 -9.89 -1.61
C GLY A 33 -2.37 -9.05 -1.13
N SER A 34 -1.54 -8.50 -2.03
CA SER A 34 -0.51 -7.54 -1.65
C SER A 34 -1.12 -6.33 -0.95
N ILE A 35 -0.47 -5.86 0.11
CA ILE A 35 -0.79 -4.59 0.75
C ILE A 35 0.34 -3.60 0.47
N VAL A 36 0.00 -2.39 0.03
CA VAL A 36 0.97 -1.36 -0.30
C VAL A 36 0.77 -0.13 0.58
N CYS A 37 1.83 0.31 1.24
CA CYS A 37 1.85 1.56 1.99
C CYS A 37 2.48 2.67 1.15
N GLY A 38 1.96 3.89 1.30
CA GLY A 38 2.52 5.06 0.62
C GLY A 38 2.18 6.38 1.30
N ILE A 39 2.74 7.46 0.75
CA ILE A 39 2.47 8.83 1.14
C ILE A 39 2.00 9.56 -0.12
N THR A 40 0.84 10.21 -0.05
CA THR A 40 0.33 11.04 -1.16
C THR A 40 1.20 12.28 -1.35
N PRO A 41 1.13 12.97 -2.50
CA PRO A 41 1.85 14.25 -2.69
C PRO A 41 1.53 15.33 -1.64
N LYS A 42 0.38 15.22 -0.95
CA LYS A 42 -0.01 16.11 0.15
C LYS A 42 0.51 15.66 1.52
N GLY A 43 1.42 14.69 1.59
CA GLY A 43 1.99 14.17 2.84
C GLY A 43 1.08 13.22 3.64
N ARG A 44 -0.08 12.84 3.09
CA ARG A 44 -1.02 11.94 3.78
C ARG A 44 -0.63 10.46 3.61
N PRO A 45 -0.56 9.66 4.68
CA PRO A 45 -0.37 8.21 4.57
C PRO A 45 -1.55 7.53 3.91
N PHE A 46 -1.27 6.49 3.14
CA PHE A 46 -2.28 5.64 2.54
C PHE A 46 -1.88 4.17 2.56
N ARG A 47 -2.89 3.31 2.48
CA ARG A 47 -2.78 1.87 2.28
C ARG A 47 -3.64 1.44 1.10
N LEU A 48 -3.07 0.64 0.21
CA LEU A 48 -3.78 -0.05 -0.87
C LEU A 48 -3.84 -1.54 -0.55
N THR A 49 -4.98 -2.16 -0.78
CA THR A 49 -5.13 -3.62 -0.75
C THR A 49 -5.38 -4.09 -2.17
N VAL A 50 -4.44 -4.84 -2.73
CA VAL A 50 -4.49 -5.35 -4.10
C VAL A 50 -5.43 -6.54 -4.17
N LYS A 51 -6.31 -6.52 -5.15
CA LYS A 51 -7.31 -7.54 -5.44
C LYS A 51 -7.26 -7.85 -6.93
N VAL A 52 -7.88 -8.96 -7.32
CA VAL A 52 -8.08 -9.32 -8.71
C VAL A 52 -9.55 -9.08 -9.07
N SER A 53 -9.79 -8.38 -10.17
CA SER A 53 -11.14 -8.17 -10.71
C SER A 53 -11.64 -9.44 -11.40
N ALA A 54 -12.93 -9.48 -11.74
CA ALA A 54 -13.49 -10.58 -12.53
C ALA A 54 -12.83 -10.70 -13.93
N ALA A 55 -12.24 -9.62 -14.45
CA ALA A 55 -11.53 -9.59 -15.74
C ALA A 55 -10.04 -9.97 -15.61
N SER A 56 -9.59 -10.44 -14.44
CA SER A 56 -8.19 -10.76 -14.13
C SER A 56 -7.24 -9.55 -14.05
N ASP A 57 -7.77 -8.33 -13.98
CA ASP A 57 -6.96 -7.13 -13.74
C ASP A 57 -6.67 -6.95 -12.25
N LEU A 58 -5.52 -6.36 -11.92
CA LEU A 58 -5.23 -5.92 -10.55
C LEU A 58 -6.00 -4.63 -10.25
N VAL A 59 -6.88 -4.68 -9.24
CA VAL A 59 -7.61 -3.53 -8.70
C VAL A 59 -7.22 -3.31 -7.25
N THR A 60 -7.44 -2.11 -6.71
CA THR A 60 -7.05 -1.80 -5.32
C THR A 60 -8.18 -1.13 -4.55
N ASP A 61 -8.35 -1.55 -3.29
CA ASP A 61 -9.08 -0.76 -2.31
C ASP A 61 -8.10 0.17 -1.60
N ALA A 62 -8.45 1.45 -1.50
CA ALA A 62 -7.60 2.47 -0.90
C ALA A 62 -8.17 3.00 0.42
N VAL A 63 -7.31 3.11 1.42
CA VAL A 63 -7.55 3.90 2.64
C VAL A 63 -6.54 5.03 2.66
N VAL A 64 -7.02 6.26 2.80
CA VAL A 64 -6.17 7.45 2.95
C VAL A 64 -6.49 8.08 4.31
N TRP A 65 -5.48 8.24 5.13
CA TRP A 65 -5.64 8.86 6.45
C TRP A 65 -5.40 10.36 6.35
N ASN A 66 -6.19 11.14 7.08
CA ASN A 66 -5.87 12.55 7.30
C ASN A 66 -4.66 12.65 8.23
N ALA A 67 -3.85 13.70 8.02
CA ALA A 67 -2.75 14.04 8.92
C ALA A 67 -3.30 14.40 10.30
#